data_AF-D8F1S6-F1
#
_entry.id   AF-D8F1S6-F1
#
_cell.length_a   1.000
_cell.length_b   1.000
_cell.length_c   1.000
_cell.angle_alpha   90.00
_cell.angle_beta   90.00
_cell.angle_gamma   90.00
#
_symmetry.space_group_name_H-M   'P 1'
#
loop_
_entity.id
_entity.type
_entity.pdbx_description
1 polymer ?
#
loop_
_entity_poly.entity_id
_entity_poly.type
_entity_poly.pdbx_seq_one_letter_code
_entity_poly.pdbx_strand_id
1 'polypeptide(L)' 'MDQYSYIRTAHRVYGKAIKQIARETGHSKNTVKKVLRGEYSGYKPRIGQAYPVLAPYIRTIDRWLKDDKNLSINNLNK' A
#
# COMPACT_ATOMS: atom_id res chain seq x y z
N MET A 1 -0.44 5.15 23.91
CA MET A 1 0.20 5.35 22.59
C MET A 1 1.47 4.52 22.54
N ASP A 2 1.59 3.60 21.58
CA ASP A 2 2.83 2.82 21.39
C ASP A 2 3.99 3.77 21.02
N GLN A 3 5.07 3.75 21.81
CA GLN A 3 6.22 4.63 21.61
C GLN A 3 6.88 4.44 20.24
N TYR A 4 6.82 3.24 19.66
CA TYR A 4 7.37 2.98 18.32
C TYR A 4 6.49 3.57 17.21
N SER A 5 5.17 3.55 17.38
CA SER A 5 4.25 4.29 16.50
C SER A 5 4.56 5.80 16.53
N TYR A 6 4.75 6.38 17.73
CA TYR A 6 5.15 7.79 17.86
C TYR A 6 6.47 8.09 17.12
N ILE A 7 7.50 7.25 17.27
CA ILE A 7 8.80 7.42 16.60
C ILE A 7 8.64 7.49 15.07
N ARG A 8 7.82 6.61 14.47
CA ARG A 8 7.60 6.57 13.02
C ARG A 8 6.88 7.83 12.54
N THR A 9 5.79 8.21 13.21
CA THR A 9 5.00 9.40 12.88
C THR A 9 5.82 10.67 13.05
N ALA A 10 6.58 10.78 14.15
CA ALA A 10 7.47 11.90 14.43
C ALA A 10 8.50 12.15 13.32
N HIS A 11 9.09 11.09 12.78
CA HIS A 11 10.09 11.21 11.73
C HIS A 11 9.46 11.49 10.35
N ARG A 12 8.36 10.81 10.01
CA ARG A 12 7.81 10.81 8.65
C ARG A 12 6.77 11.89 8.38
N VAL A 13 5.93 12.17 9.37
CA VAL A 13 4.85 13.16 9.26
C VAL A 13 5.34 14.50 9.77
N TYR A 14 5.96 14.52 10.95
CA TYR A 14 6.42 15.77 11.57
C TYR A 14 7.86 16.16 11.20
N GLY A 15 8.59 15.33 10.45
CA GLY A 15 9.96 15.64 9.99
C GLY A 15 11.00 15.81 11.11
N LYS A 16 10.74 15.29 12.32
CA LYS A 16 11.65 15.45 13.46
C LYS A 16 12.96 14.71 13.23
N ALA A 17 14.07 15.35 13.59
CA ALA A 17 15.39 14.71 13.53
C ALA A 17 15.51 13.56 14.54
N ILE A 18 16.27 12.52 14.19
CA ILE A 18 16.53 11.35 15.07
C ILE A 18 17.02 11.76 16.46
N LYS A 19 17.86 12.79 16.57
CA LYS A 19 18.38 13.29 17.86
C LYS A 19 17.26 13.86 18.73
N GLN A 20 16.30 14.56 18.13
CA GLN A 20 15.15 15.14 18.83
C GLN A 20 14.23 14.03 19.34
N ILE A 21 13.91 13.06 18.49
CA ILE A 21 13.08 11.91 18.86
C ILE A 21 13.71 11.14 20.02
N ALA A 22 15.02 10.87 19.96
CA ALA A 22 15.75 10.19 21.04
C ALA A 22 15.64 10.92 22.39
N ARG A 23 15.70 12.27 22.39
CA ARG A 23 15.53 13.08 23.60
C ARG A 23 14.09 13.06 24.13
N GLU A 24 13.11 13.12 23.24
CA GLU A 24 11.68 13.11 23.61
C GLU A 24 11.22 11.75 24.13
N THR A 25 11.72 10.64 23.55
CA THR A 25 11.29 9.29 23.91
C THR A 25 12.20 8.59 24.91
N GLY A 26 13.36 9.16 25.26
CA GLY A 26 14.36 8.54 26.14
C GLY A 26 15.11 7.34 25.51
N HIS A 27 14.86 7.06 24.23
CA HIS A 27 15.48 5.94 23.52
C HIS A 27 16.84 6.33 22.97
N SER A 28 17.76 5.36 22.90
CA SER A 28 19.02 5.57 22.19
C SER A 28 18.78 5.92 20.71
N LYS A 29 19.68 6.69 20.10
CA LYS A 29 19.64 6.97 18.65
C LYS A 29 19.64 5.67 17.83
N ASN A 30 20.27 4.60 18.33
CA ASN A 30 20.32 3.30 17.68
C ASN A 30 18.95 2.62 17.68
N THR A 31 18.22 2.70 18.79
CA THR A 31 16.84 2.21 18.91
C THR A 31 15.93 2.96 17.94
N VAL A 32 16.00 4.30 17.93
CA VAL A 32 15.22 5.13 16.98
C VAL A 32 15.55 4.74 15.53
N LYS A 33 16.84 4.61 15.17
CA LYS A 33 17.26 4.14 13.83
C LYS A 33 16.76 2.73 13.51
N LYS A 34 16.66 1.82 14.49
CA LYS A 34 16.16 0.46 14.29
C LYS A 34 14.65 0.47 14.02
N VAL A 35 13.90 1.26 14.80
CA VAL A 35 12.44 1.43 14.62
C VAL A 35 12.13 2.06 13.26
N LEU A 36 12.90 3.06 12.83
CA LEU A 36 12.73 3.70 11.52
C LEU A 36 13.13 2.81 10.34
N ARG A 37 14.15 1.95 10.52
CA ARG A 37 14.54 0.93 9.52
C ARG A 37 13.52 -0.20 9.39
N GLY A 38 12.91 -0.59 10.50
CA GLY A 38 12.09 -1.80 10.61
C GLY A 38 10.65 -1.66 10.10
N GLU A 39 10.35 -0.68 9.25
CA GLU A 39 9.03 -0.67 8.64
C GLU A 39 8.94 -1.67 7.49
N TYR A 40 8.06 -2.64 7.68
CA TYR A 40 7.56 -3.51 6.64
C TYR A 40 6.88 -2.64 5.58
N SER A 41 7.49 -2.47 4.41
CA SER A 41 6.94 -1.69 3.28
C SER A 41 5.73 -2.36 2.60
N GLY A 42 5.07 -3.31 3.26
CA GLY A 42 4.16 -4.23 2.58
C GLY A 42 4.89 -5.14 1.59
N TYR A 43 4.14 -6.04 0.97
CA TYR A 43 4.58 -6.61 -0.30
C TYR A 43 4.57 -5.49 -1.35
N LYS A 44 5.69 -5.32 -2.06
CA LYS A 44 5.69 -4.45 -3.25
C LYS A 44 4.65 -5.00 -4.24
N PRO A 45 3.82 -4.14 -4.87
CA PRO A 45 2.92 -4.60 -5.91
C PRO A 45 3.74 -5.31 -6.99
N ARG A 46 3.35 -6.54 -7.34
CA ARG A 46 4.02 -7.27 -8.42
C ARG A 46 3.67 -6.56 -9.73
N ILE A 47 4.68 -6.16 -10.49
CA ILE A 47 4.52 -5.49 -11.79
C ILE A 47 3.76 -6.41 -12.78
N GLY A 48 3.92 -7.72 -12.63
CA GLY A 48 3.12 -8.73 -13.31
C GLY A 48 3.00 -9.98 -12.46
N GLN A 49 1.83 -10.62 -12.52
CA GLN A 49 1.59 -11.92 -11.90
C GLN A 49 0.95 -12.81 -12.96
N ALA A 50 1.51 -14.00 -13.15
CA ALA A 50 0.88 -15.00 -14.00
C ALA A 50 -0.45 -15.45 -13.37
N TYR A 51 -1.47 -15.58 -14.20
CA TYR A 51 -2.80 -16.04 -13.81
C TYR A 51 -3.01 -17.48 -14.30
N PRO A 52 -2.34 -18.51 -13.75
CA PRO A 52 -2.33 -19.86 -14.35
C PRO A 52 -3.73 -20.48 -14.52
N VAL A 53 -4.64 -20.20 -13.58
CA VAL A 53 -6.02 -20.69 -13.63
C VAL A 53 -6.95 -19.71 -14.36
N LEU A 54 -6.76 -18.41 -14.17
CA LEU A 54 -7.67 -17.40 -14.72
C LEU A 54 -7.35 -17.04 -16.18
N ALA A 55 -6.09 -17.13 -16.62
CA ALA A 55 -5.63 -16.72 -17.94
C ALA A 55 -6.42 -17.33 -19.11
N PRO A 56 -6.81 -18.63 -19.10
CA PRO A 56 -7.64 -19.21 -20.15
C PRO A 56 -9.02 -18.54 -20.28
N TYR A 57 -9.54 -17.96 -19.20
CA TYR A 57 -10.90 -17.42 -19.13
C TYR A 57 -10.98 -15.90 -19.28
N ILE A 58 -9.86 -15.18 -19.17
CA ILE A 58 -9.82 -13.70 -19.23
C ILE A 58 -10.55 -13.18 -20.48
N ARG A 59 -10.31 -13.78 -21.66
CA ARG A 59 -10.96 -13.34 -22.91
C ARG A 59 -12.48 -13.47 -22.87
N THR A 60 -12.99 -14.54 -22.26
CA THR A 60 -14.44 -14.78 -22.14
C THR A 60 -15.06 -13.78 -21.18
N ILE A 61 -14.41 -13.53 -20.05
CA ILE A 61 -14.83 -12.55 -19.05
C ILE A 61 -14.86 -11.15 -19.66
N ASP A 62 -13.79 -10.74 -20.35
CA ASP A 62 -13.70 -9.43 -21.01
C ASP A 62 -14.80 -9.24 -22.06
N ARG A 63 -15.17 -10.31 -22.78
CA ARG A 63 -16.27 -10.26 -23.75
C ARG A 63 -17.60 -10.03 -23.05
N TRP A 64 -17.93 -10.81 -22.02
CA TRP A 64 -19.18 -10.64 -21.26
C TRP A 64 -19.30 -9.24 -20.67
N LEU A 65 -18.23 -8.72 -20.07
CA LEU A 65 -18.22 -7.37 -19.51
C LEU A 65 -18.46 -6.28 -20.56
N LYS A 66 -17.93 -6.45 -21.78
CA LYS A 66 -18.16 -5.51 -22.89
C LYS A 66 -19.58 -5.61 -23.42
N ASP A 67 -20.09 -6.82 -23.59
CA ASP A 67 -21.43 -7.07 -24.11
C ASP A 67 -22.48 -6.48 -23.14
N ASP A 68 -22.33 -6.71 -21.83
CA ASP A 68 -23.20 -6.12 -20.80
C ASP A 68 -23.14 -4.59 -20.78
N LYS A 69 -21.93 -4.02 -20.90
CA LYS A 69 -21.76 -2.56 -20.96
C LYS A 69 -22.45 -1.97 -22.18
N ASN A 70 -22.31 -2.60 -23.34
CA ASN A 70 -22.94 -2.15 -24.57
C ASN A 70 -24.46 -2.29 -24.50
N LEU A 71 -24.98 -3.36 -23.89
CA LEU A 71 -26.41 -3.54 -23.65
C LEU A 71 -26.98 -2.43 -22.76
N SER A 72 -26.25 -2.07 -21.69
CA SER A 72 -26.61 -0.96 -20.80
C SER A 72 -26.64 0.39 -21.53
N ILE A 73 -25.61 0.70 -22.33
CA ILE A 73 -25.55 1.93 -23.14
C ILE A 73 -26.69 1.99 -24.16
N ASN A 74 -26.97 0.88 -24.85
CA ASN A 74 -28.03 0.83 -25.85
C ASN A 74 -29.43 0.99 -25.25
N ASN A 75 -29.64 0.51 -24.02
CA ASN A 75 -30.90 0.67 -23.30
C ASN A 75 -31.11 2.09 -22.73
N LEU A 76 -30.03 2.86 -22.53
CA LEU A 76 -30.11 4.27 -22.09
C LEU A 76 -30.33 5.25 -23.26
N ASN A 77 -30.07 4.81 -24.50
CA ASN A 77 -30.21 5.62 -25.72
C ASN A 77 -31.52 5.34 -26.50
N LYS A 78 -32.48 4.65 -25.87
CA LYS A 78 -33.81 4.35 -26.41
C LYS A 78 -34.87 5.10 -25.62
#